data_AF-A0A5E6QL77-F1
#
_entry.id   AF-A0A5E6QL77-F1
#
_cell.length_a   1.000
_cell.length_b   1.000
_cell.length_c   1.000
_cell.angle_alpha   90.00
_cell.angle_beta   90.00
_cell.angle_gamma   90.00
#
_symmetry.space_group_name_H-M   'P 1'
#
loop_
_entity.id
_entity.type
_entity.pdbx_description
1 polymer ?
#
loop_
_entity_poly.entity_id
_entity_poly.type
_entity_poly.pdbx_seq_one_letter_code
_entity_poly.pdbx_strand_id
1 'polypeptide(L)'
;MNIRLRNKALYLGLPLLLALGGGGYLAWDHWSNRGYPAEVTQQADALHEYMLTFDSHISLPLDYASAGNEFDKDGAGQFDLVKLNRGRLSGAALNLFGWPEMWNGDNAPHKPTAAFVDEARHQQEVRYRIITGLVRDFPNQVAIAYSPDDFRRLHGEGKFVIFLSMLNAYPLGNDIDLLDTWAARGMRMFGFSYIGNNAWADSSRPMPFFNDTPNALGGLSAIGKQAVQRLNDLGVIIDVSQMSTPALEQVAQLSRAPLVASHSAPRALVDIPRNLSDRELQLIKDSGGVVQVVAFSQYLKPLTQGTRDKLNALRQRFDLPPLQDLAMALMPGDPIIAGWPEQRFGEYAGALYGILEDEPKATLQDFVAAIDYTVAKVGIDHVGISSDFNEGGGVQGWDNVGEVRNVTAELIARGYSEADIAKLWGGNFMRVWAQVQKAAQPVASLQSASSVVEAQP
;
A
#
# COMPACT_ATOMS: atom_id res chain seq x y z
N MET A 1 5.60 -39.09 65.44
CA MET A 1 5.16 -40.09 64.46
C MET A 1 4.63 -39.30 63.25
N ASN A 2 5.49 -38.96 62.28
CA ASN A 2 5.74 -39.69 61.02
C ASN A 2 4.42 -39.79 60.20
N ILE A 3 4.30 -39.34 58.94
CA ILE A 3 5.24 -39.45 57.80
C ILE A 3 4.97 -38.34 56.76
N ARG A 4 6.04 -37.69 56.29
CA ARG A 4 6.11 -36.93 55.03
C ARG A 4 6.09 -37.89 53.85
N LEU A 5 5.22 -37.69 52.86
CA LEU A 5 5.39 -38.30 51.54
C LEU A 5 5.87 -37.25 50.53
N ARG A 6 7.04 -37.54 50.01
CA ARG A 6 7.82 -36.80 49.02
C ARG A 6 7.68 -37.60 47.73
N ASN A 7 6.99 -37.06 46.71
CA ASN A 7 7.02 -37.64 45.37
C ASN A 7 7.80 -36.75 44.41
N LYS A 8 8.91 -37.31 43.94
CA LYS A 8 9.69 -36.89 42.78
C LYS A 8 8.90 -37.27 41.52
N ALA A 9 8.73 -36.33 40.59
CA ALA A 9 8.50 -36.61 39.17
C ALA A 9 9.19 -35.47 38.40
N LEU A 10 10.47 -35.64 38.13
CA LEU A 10 11.02 -35.98 36.80
C LEU A 10 10.78 -34.89 35.75
N TYR A 11 11.82 -34.06 35.60
CA TYR A 11 12.14 -33.24 34.44
C TYR A 11 12.27 -34.10 33.17
N LEU A 12 11.16 -34.34 32.47
CA LEU A 12 11.15 -35.00 31.16
C LEU A 12 10.21 -34.27 30.18
N GLY A 13 10.25 -32.94 30.18
CA GLY A 13 9.41 -32.09 29.32
C GLY A 13 10.15 -31.22 28.31
N LEU A 14 11.46 -31.38 28.14
CA LEU A 14 12.26 -30.52 27.25
C LEU A 14 12.78 -31.12 25.92
N PRO A 15 12.86 -32.45 25.68
CA PRO A 15 13.35 -32.93 24.39
C PRO A 15 12.30 -32.93 23.26
N LEU A 16 11.01 -32.97 23.57
CA LEU A 16 9.96 -33.12 22.54
C LEU A 16 9.55 -31.81 21.85
N LEU A 17 9.76 -30.65 22.50
CA LEU A 17 9.49 -29.34 21.89
C LEU A 17 10.57 -28.94 20.88
N LEU A 18 11.81 -29.39 21.07
CA LEU A 18 12.91 -29.13 20.11
C LEU A 18 12.81 -30.01 18.85
N ALA A 19 12.27 -31.23 18.95
CA ALA A 19 12.09 -32.12 17.81
C ALA A 19 10.95 -31.66 16.88
N LEU A 20 9.87 -31.08 17.43
CA LEU A 20 8.77 -30.51 16.63
C LEU A 20 9.14 -29.16 16.00
N GLY A 21 9.94 -28.34 16.70
CA GLY A 21 10.49 -27.09 16.14
C GLY A 21 11.50 -27.35 15.02
N GLY A 22 12.36 -28.36 15.14
CA GLY A 22 13.33 -28.73 14.11
C GLY A 22 12.70 -29.28 12.83
N GLY A 23 11.63 -30.07 12.94
CA GLY A 23 10.86 -30.55 11.78
C GLY A 23 10.15 -29.42 11.04
N GLY A 24 9.57 -28.47 11.78
CA GLY A 24 8.97 -27.25 11.21
C GLY A 24 10.02 -26.33 10.58
N TYR A 25 11.18 -26.17 11.21
CA TYR A 25 12.29 -25.36 10.70
C TYR A 25 12.92 -25.95 9.43
N LEU A 26 13.13 -27.27 9.36
CA LEU A 26 13.70 -27.92 8.17
C LEU A 26 12.70 -28.02 7.02
N ALA A 27 11.41 -28.24 7.32
CA ALA A 27 10.35 -28.12 6.30
C ALA A 27 10.22 -26.67 5.80
N TRP A 28 10.38 -25.69 6.70
CA TRP A 28 10.43 -24.28 6.35
C TRP A 28 11.66 -23.91 5.53
N ASP A 29 12.88 -24.27 5.93
CA ASP A 29 14.13 -24.06 5.16
C ASP A 29 14.06 -24.70 3.77
N HIS A 30 13.43 -25.86 3.65
CA HIS A 30 13.22 -26.52 2.36
C HIS A 30 12.16 -25.83 1.48
N TRP A 31 11.14 -25.18 2.07
CA TRP A 31 10.09 -24.45 1.34
C TRP A 31 10.39 -22.94 1.19
N SER A 32 11.33 -22.40 1.98
CA SER A 32 11.79 -21.01 1.95
C SER A 32 13.04 -20.82 1.08
N ASN A 33 13.83 -21.88 0.82
CA ASN A 33 14.92 -21.87 -0.17
C ASN A 33 14.36 -21.82 -1.61
N ARG A 34 13.90 -20.63 -1.99
CA ARG A 34 13.28 -20.26 -3.26
C ARG A 34 14.29 -20.00 -4.38
N GLY A 35 15.35 -20.80 -4.44
CA GLY A 35 16.39 -20.69 -5.47
C GLY A 35 17.56 -19.75 -5.14
N TYR A 36 17.66 -19.23 -3.92
CA TYR A 36 18.84 -18.50 -3.44
C TYR A 36 19.81 -19.41 -2.67
N PRO A 37 21.12 -19.12 -2.66
CA PRO A 37 22.08 -19.82 -1.81
C PRO A 37 21.75 -19.66 -0.33
N ALA A 38 22.03 -20.71 0.47
CA ALA A 38 21.75 -20.72 1.92
C ALA A 38 22.41 -19.56 2.69
N GLU A 39 23.57 -19.10 2.25
CA GLU A 39 24.27 -17.95 2.85
C GLU A 39 23.47 -16.65 2.67
N VAL A 40 22.85 -16.46 1.50
CA VAL A 40 22.04 -15.28 1.19
C VAL A 40 20.75 -15.28 2.01
N THR A 41 20.09 -16.43 2.14
CA THR A 41 18.86 -16.56 2.93
C THR A 41 19.15 -16.37 4.42
N GLN A 42 20.23 -16.95 4.95
CA GLN A 42 20.67 -16.74 6.33
C GLN A 42 21.02 -15.26 6.61
N GLN A 43 21.68 -14.59 5.67
CA GLN A 43 21.98 -13.17 5.81
C GLN A 43 20.70 -12.33 5.81
N ALA A 44 19.76 -12.60 4.89
CA ALA A 44 18.46 -11.91 4.86
C ALA A 44 17.69 -12.08 6.17
N ASP A 45 17.70 -13.30 6.73
CA ASP A 45 17.08 -13.60 8.03
C ASP A 45 17.74 -12.82 9.17
N ALA A 46 19.08 -12.78 9.20
CA ALA A 46 19.86 -12.06 10.20
C ALA A 46 19.56 -10.56 10.18
N LEU A 47 19.48 -9.95 8.99
CA LEU A 47 19.17 -8.53 8.84
C LEU A 47 17.80 -8.18 9.44
N HIS A 48 16.80 -9.03 9.21
CA HIS A 48 15.42 -8.83 9.69
C HIS A 48 15.24 -9.07 11.20
N GLU A 49 16.30 -9.46 11.92
CA GLU A 49 16.22 -9.55 13.39
C GLU A 49 16.26 -8.19 14.08
N TYR A 50 16.85 -7.18 13.45
CA TYR A 50 17.02 -5.85 14.03
C TYR A 50 16.61 -4.71 13.09
N MET A 51 16.67 -4.93 11.77
CA MET A 51 16.33 -3.92 10.78
C MET A 51 14.86 -3.52 10.88
N LEU A 52 14.62 -2.21 10.76
CA LEU A 52 13.27 -1.68 10.60
C LEU A 52 12.81 -1.92 9.15
N THR A 53 11.65 -2.54 9.00
CA THR A 53 11.02 -2.80 7.69
C THR A 53 9.61 -2.24 7.63
N PHE A 54 9.30 -1.59 6.52
CA PHE A 54 8.09 -0.82 6.33
C PHE A 54 7.56 -1.02 4.91
N ASP A 55 6.28 -1.36 4.83
CA ASP A 55 5.52 -1.37 3.59
C ASP A 55 4.60 -0.14 3.56
N SER A 56 4.73 0.71 2.55
CA SER A 56 3.92 1.94 2.46
C SER A 56 2.52 1.75 1.88
N HIS A 57 2.10 0.53 1.56
CA HIS A 57 0.76 0.31 1.02
C HIS A 57 0.22 -1.10 1.24
N ILE A 58 -0.66 -1.25 2.24
CA ILE A 58 -1.48 -2.45 2.44
C ILE A 58 -2.93 -2.02 2.61
N SER A 59 -3.81 -2.62 1.80
CA SER A 59 -5.25 -2.39 1.88
C SER A 59 -5.92 -3.37 2.83
N LEU A 60 -7.02 -2.95 3.44
CA LEU A 60 -7.84 -3.80 4.31
C LEU A 60 -9.20 -4.05 3.66
N PRO A 61 -9.60 -5.32 3.47
CA PRO A 61 -10.98 -5.68 3.15
C PRO A 61 -11.96 -5.13 4.19
N LEU A 62 -13.20 -4.86 3.79
CA LEU A 62 -14.22 -4.32 4.69
C LEU A 62 -14.68 -5.32 5.75
N ASP A 63 -14.48 -6.61 5.52
CA ASP A 63 -14.77 -7.70 6.44
C ASP A 63 -13.53 -8.14 7.25
N TYR A 64 -12.41 -7.40 7.17
CA TYR A 64 -11.19 -7.76 7.85
C TYR A 64 -11.34 -7.75 9.38
N ALA A 65 -10.66 -8.68 10.06
CA ALA A 65 -10.78 -8.95 11.49
C ALA A 65 -12.18 -9.39 11.94
N SER A 66 -12.98 -9.95 11.02
CA SER A 66 -14.25 -10.62 11.32
C SER A 66 -14.11 -12.16 11.23
N ALA A 67 -15.18 -12.90 11.52
CA ALA A 67 -15.16 -14.36 11.51
C ALA A 67 -14.79 -14.91 10.12
N GLY A 68 -13.73 -15.72 10.05
CA GLY A 68 -13.20 -16.25 8.79
C GLY A 68 -12.12 -15.38 8.13
N ASN A 69 -11.89 -14.17 8.65
CA ASN A 69 -10.84 -13.24 8.21
C ASN A 69 -10.15 -12.59 9.41
N GLU A 70 -9.90 -13.38 10.47
CA GLU A 70 -9.34 -12.90 11.73
C GLU A 70 -7.88 -12.46 11.59
N PHE A 71 -7.51 -11.33 12.22
CA PHE A 71 -6.14 -10.80 12.18
C PHE A 71 -5.11 -11.71 12.88
N ASP A 72 -5.51 -12.47 13.90
CA ASP A 72 -4.60 -13.28 14.72
C ASP A 72 -4.42 -14.72 14.21
N LYS A 73 -4.94 -15.04 13.03
CA LYS A 73 -4.86 -16.37 12.41
C LYS A 73 -4.13 -16.30 11.07
N ASP A 74 -3.51 -17.42 10.69
CA ASP A 74 -2.91 -17.59 9.36
C ASP A 74 -4.02 -17.77 8.32
N GLY A 75 -4.62 -16.64 7.90
CA GLY A 75 -5.78 -16.59 7.03
C GLY A 75 -5.43 -16.77 5.54
N ALA A 76 -6.45 -16.72 4.68
CA ALA A 76 -6.25 -16.79 3.22
C ALA A 76 -5.72 -15.47 2.61
N GLY A 77 -5.83 -14.35 3.34
CA GLY A 77 -5.36 -13.04 2.89
C GLY A 77 -3.83 -12.88 2.91
N GLN A 78 -3.36 -11.71 2.46
CA GLN A 78 -1.92 -11.43 2.33
C GLN A 78 -1.31 -10.78 3.58
N PHE A 79 -2.14 -10.44 4.56
CA PHE A 79 -1.77 -9.72 5.78
C PHE A 79 -2.53 -10.29 6.98
N ASP A 80 -1.79 -10.77 7.97
CA ASP A 80 -2.26 -11.17 9.31
C ASP A 80 -1.07 -11.26 10.27
N LEU A 81 -1.35 -11.35 11.56
CA LEU A 81 -0.34 -11.36 12.62
C LEU A 81 0.62 -12.55 12.54
N VAL A 82 0.15 -13.73 12.12
CA VAL A 82 0.99 -14.92 12.01
C VAL A 82 2.01 -14.72 10.89
N LYS A 83 1.56 -14.23 9.73
CA LYS A 83 2.42 -13.88 8.60
C LYS A 83 3.36 -12.74 8.95
N LEU A 84 2.91 -11.70 9.66
CA LEU A 84 3.76 -10.60 10.11
C LEU A 84 4.93 -11.10 10.97
N ASN A 85 4.63 -11.96 11.95
CA ASN A 85 5.65 -12.56 12.81
C ASN A 85 6.61 -13.45 12.02
N ARG A 86 6.10 -14.23 11.06
CA ARG A 86 6.92 -15.05 10.15
C ARG A 86 7.82 -14.19 9.27
N GLY A 87 7.31 -13.07 8.75
CA GLY A 87 8.04 -12.19 7.84
C GLY A 87 8.99 -11.22 8.53
N ARG A 88 8.77 -10.94 9.83
CA ARG A 88 9.41 -9.89 10.61
C ARG A 88 9.23 -8.49 10.01
N LEU A 89 8.05 -8.23 9.42
CA LEU A 89 7.69 -6.89 8.96
C LEU A 89 7.44 -5.99 10.17
N SER A 90 8.21 -4.91 10.34
CA SER A 90 8.09 -4.03 11.52
C SER A 90 6.81 -3.20 11.49
N GLY A 91 6.40 -2.74 10.32
CA GLY A 91 5.18 -1.94 10.19
C GLY A 91 4.70 -1.79 8.75
N ALA A 92 3.50 -1.26 8.59
CA ALA A 92 2.95 -0.92 7.28
C ALA A 92 2.02 0.30 7.35
N ALA A 93 1.88 1.00 6.22
CA ALA A 93 0.80 1.94 6.02
C ALA A 93 -0.50 1.18 5.73
N LEU A 94 -1.45 1.26 6.65
CA LEU A 94 -2.79 0.70 6.46
C LEU A 94 -3.73 1.79 5.95
N ASN A 95 -4.29 1.57 4.77
CA ASN A 95 -5.00 2.60 4.02
C ASN A 95 -6.44 2.80 4.52
N LEU A 96 -6.75 4.01 4.97
CA LEU A 96 -8.12 4.51 5.01
C LEU A 96 -8.56 4.82 3.58
N PHE A 97 -9.33 3.91 3.00
CA PHE A 97 -9.75 3.99 1.60
C PHE A 97 -11.26 4.03 1.48
N GLY A 98 -11.73 4.74 0.46
CA GLY A 98 -13.12 4.77 0.03
C GLY A 98 -13.20 5.18 -1.42
N TRP A 99 -14.08 4.56 -2.18
CA TRP A 99 -14.25 4.84 -3.60
C TRP A 99 -15.69 4.54 -4.03
N PRO A 100 -16.12 4.98 -5.22
CA PRO A 100 -17.46 4.66 -5.72
C PRO A 100 -17.54 3.19 -6.15
N GLU A 101 -17.60 2.30 -5.15
CA GLU A 101 -17.65 0.85 -5.30
C GLU A 101 -18.85 0.44 -6.14
N MET A 102 -18.57 -0.15 -7.29
CA MET A 102 -19.55 -0.46 -8.30
C MET A 102 -19.98 -1.93 -8.29
N TRP A 103 -19.24 -2.81 -7.61
CA TRP A 103 -19.47 -4.26 -7.63
C TRP A 103 -20.40 -4.77 -6.52
N ASN A 104 -20.87 -3.88 -5.64
CA ASN A 104 -21.73 -4.25 -4.51
C ASN A 104 -23.22 -4.25 -4.88
N GLY A 105 -23.92 -5.30 -4.47
CA GLY A 105 -25.38 -5.41 -4.55
C GLY A 105 -25.89 -6.25 -5.73
N ASP A 106 -27.21 -6.48 -5.73
CA ASP A 106 -27.87 -7.26 -6.78
C ASP A 106 -27.83 -6.51 -8.12
N ASN A 107 -27.50 -7.24 -9.20
CA ASN A 107 -27.36 -6.70 -10.56
C ASN A 107 -26.22 -5.69 -10.72
N ALA A 108 -25.19 -5.77 -9.88
CA ALA A 108 -23.92 -5.08 -10.13
C ALA A 108 -23.39 -5.37 -11.56
N PRO A 109 -22.70 -4.42 -12.19
CA PRO A 109 -22.18 -3.18 -11.60
C PRO A 109 -23.14 -1.99 -11.66
N HIS A 110 -22.97 -1.01 -10.77
CA HIS A 110 -23.80 0.20 -10.70
C HIS A 110 -23.01 1.48 -10.98
N LYS A 111 -23.54 2.36 -11.85
CA LYS A 111 -22.95 3.68 -12.12
C LYS A 111 -23.03 4.57 -10.87
N PRO A 112 -21.99 5.36 -10.57
CA PRO A 112 -21.98 6.20 -9.38
C PRO A 112 -23.13 7.20 -9.35
N THR A 113 -23.74 7.36 -8.18
CA THR A 113 -24.70 8.43 -7.87
C THR A 113 -24.15 9.30 -6.74
N ALA A 114 -24.83 10.41 -6.41
CA ALA A 114 -24.40 11.26 -5.28
C ALA A 114 -24.30 10.49 -3.95
N ALA A 115 -25.11 9.45 -3.75
CA ALA A 115 -25.08 8.61 -2.55
C ALA A 115 -23.78 7.80 -2.40
N PHE A 116 -23.05 7.56 -3.49
CA PHE A 116 -21.80 6.80 -3.44
C PHE A 116 -20.71 7.54 -2.67
N VAL A 117 -20.81 8.87 -2.53
CA VAL A 117 -19.88 9.63 -1.68
C VAL A 117 -20.06 9.22 -0.21
N ASP A 118 -21.30 9.09 0.26
CA ASP A 118 -21.58 8.65 1.63
C ASP A 118 -21.21 7.18 1.87
N GLU A 119 -21.42 6.32 0.88
CA GLU A 119 -20.94 4.93 0.95
C GLU A 119 -19.41 4.87 1.00
N ALA A 120 -18.72 5.68 0.20
CA ALA A 120 -17.26 5.76 0.24
C ALA A 120 -16.74 6.30 1.58
N ARG A 121 -17.47 7.21 2.25
CA ARG A 121 -17.18 7.62 3.63
C ARG A 121 -17.39 6.48 4.63
N HIS A 122 -18.45 5.70 4.46
CA HIS A 122 -18.71 4.53 5.30
C HIS A 122 -17.56 3.53 5.23
N GLN A 123 -17.04 3.26 4.04
CA GLN A 123 -15.86 2.42 3.83
C GLN A 123 -14.62 2.91 4.60
N GLN A 124 -14.35 4.23 4.61
CA GLN A 124 -13.24 4.80 5.39
C GLN A 124 -13.45 4.61 6.90
N GLU A 125 -14.66 4.84 7.39
CA GLU A 125 -15.00 4.65 8.81
C GLU A 125 -14.88 3.18 9.25
N VAL A 126 -15.32 2.24 8.42
CA VAL A 126 -15.16 0.80 8.67
C VAL A 126 -13.67 0.45 8.80
N ARG A 127 -12.83 0.88 7.85
CA ARG A 127 -11.38 0.65 7.91
C ARG A 127 -10.72 1.30 9.13
N TYR A 128 -11.15 2.50 9.51
CA TYR A 128 -10.67 3.15 10.72
C TYR A 128 -11.04 2.35 11.99
N ARG A 129 -12.27 1.84 12.07
CA ARG A 129 -12.72 1.00 13.20
C ARG A 129 -11.97 -0.33 13.25
N ILE A 130 -11.70 -0.95 12.11
CA ILE A 130 -10.89 -2.17 12.02
C ILE A 130 -9.50 -1.89 12.61
N ILE A 131 -8.80 -0.88 12.08
CA ILE A 131 -7.43 -0.52 12.50
C ILE A 131 -7.35 -0.20 13.99
N THR A 132 -8.24 0.65 14.49
CA THR A 132 -8.27 1.00 15.93
C THR A 132 -8.72 -0.18 16.80
N GLY A 133 -9.56 -1.07 16.28
CA GLY A 133 -9.91 -2.35 16.88
C GLY A 133 -8.69 -3.26 17.05
N LEU A 134 -7.81 -3.36 16.05
CA LEU A 134 -6.58 -4.17 16.15
C LEU A 134 -5.70 -3.71 17.33
N VAL A 135 -5.53 -2.40 17.52
CA VAL A 135 -4.75 -1.85 18.65
C VAL A 135 -5.44 -2.15 19.99
N ARG A 136 -6.76 -2.04 20.05
CA ARG A 136 -7.55 -2.33 21.26
C ARG A 136 -7.45 -3.80 21.65
N ASP A 137 -7.56 -4.70 20.68
CA ASP A 137 -7.67 -6.14 20.91
C ASP A 137 -6.29 -6.81 21.05
N PHE A 138 -5.24 -6.22 20.46
CA PHE A 138 -3.87 -6.72 20.50
C PHE A 138 -2.84 -5.67 20.98
N PRO A 139 -3.03 -5.04 22.17
CA PRO A 139 -2.23 -3.88 22.60
C PRO A 139 -0.75 -4.20 22.87
N ASN A 140 -0.43 -5.48 23.07
CA ASN A 140 0.93 -5.97 23.27
C ASN A 140 1.65 -6.31 21.96
N GLN A 141 0.93 -6.34 20.84
CA GLN A 141 1.45 -6.79 19.54
C GLN A 141 1.31 -5.72 18.45
N VAL A 142 0.38 -4.78 18.60
CA VAL A 142 0.05 -3.79 17.57
C VAL A 142 -0.08 -2.41 18.19
N ALA A 143 0.44 -1.39 17.50
CA ALA A 143 0.26 0.01 17.88
C ALA A 143 0.31 0.94 16.66
N ILE A 144 -0.34 2.10 16.75
CA ILE A 144 -0.25 3.14 15.72
C ILE A 144 0.92 4.07 16.06
N ALA A 145 1.75 4.39 15.06
CA ALA A 145 2.77 5.42 15.17
C ALA A 145 2.28 6.75 14.58
N TYR A 146 2.49 7.83 15.33
CA TYR A 146 2.13 9.19 14.90
C TYR A 146 3.34 10.03 14.50
N SER A 147 4.55 9.51 14.72
CA SER A 147 5.84 10.09 14.33
C SER A 147 6.86 8.99 14.00
N PRO A 148 7.95 9.30 13.30
CA PRO A 148 9.05 8.36 13.08
C PRO A 148 9.67 7.85 14.39
N ASP A 149 9.68 8.67 15.44
CA ASP A 149 10.19 8.29 16.76
C ASP A 149 9.27 7.29 17.47
N ASP A 150 7.95 7.45 17.33
CA ASP A 150 6.99 6.42 17.75
C ASP A 150 7.24 5.12 17.01
N PHE A 151 7.47 5.17 15.70
CA PHE A 151 7.70 3.95 14.93
C PHE A 151 8.94 3.21 15.44
N ARG A 152 10.07 3.91 15.61
CA ARG A 152 11.30 3.30 16.13
C ARG A 152 11.12 2.75 17.54
N ARG A 153 10.44 3.48 18.42
CA ARG A 153 10.15 3.04 19.79
C ARG A 153 9.30 1.77 19.78
N LEU A 154 8.20 1.75 19.04
CA LEU A 154 7.26 0.62 18.98
C LEU A 154 7.89 -0.62 18.32
N HIS A 155 8.72 -0.44 17.28
CA HIS A 155 9.55 -1.52 16.73
C HIS A 155 10.48 -2.10 17.80
N GLY A 156 11.16 -1.25 18.60
CA GLY A 156 12.01 -1.69 19.72
C GLY A 156 11.24 -2.38 20.86
N GLU A 157 9.93 -2.12 20.99
CA GLU A 157 9.02 -2.84 21.90
C GLU A 157 8.54 -4.19 21.33
N GLY A 158 8.91 -4.53 20.09
CA GLY A 158 8.49 -5.77 19.43
C GLY A 158 7.05 -5.75 18.92
N LYS A 159 6.46 -4.57 18.70
CA LYS A 159 5.11 -4.41 18.17
C LYS A 159 5.13 -4.18 16.67
N PHE A 160 4.14 -4.74 15.97
CA PHE A 160 3.81 -4.32 14.63
C PHE A 160 3.28 -2.88 14.66
N VAL A 161 3.87 -2.02 13.83
CA VAL A 161 3.60 -0.59 13.79
C VAL A 161 2.69 -0.24 12.63
N ILE A 162 1.50 0.26 12.94
CA ILE A 162 0.57 0.80 11.97
C ILE A 162 0.92 2.27 11.71
N PHE A 163 1.18 2.60 10.46
CA PHE A 163 1.16 3.97 9.96
C PHE A 163 -0.22 4.21 9.32
N LEU A 164 -0.93 5.26 9.70
CA LEU A 164 -2.26 5.53 9.14
C LEU A 164 -2.17 6.40 7.89
N SER A 165 -2.37 5.81 6.72
CA SER A 165 -2.51 6.51 5.44
C SER A 165 -3.97 6.68 5.07
N MET A 166 -4.27 7.62 4.17
CA MET A 166 -5.57 7.75 3.53
C MET A 166 -5.37 7.90 2.02
N LEU A 167 -6.16 7.17 1.23
CA LEU A 167 -6.10 7.21 -0.22
C LEU A 167 -7.47 7.57 -0.78
N ASN A 168 -7.47 8.42 -1.81
CA ASN A 168 -8.61 8.95 -2.55
C ASN A 168 -9.33 10.13 -1.84
N ALA A 169 -9.45 11.25 -2.55
CA ALA A 169 -10.19 12.43 -2.09
C ALA A 169 -11.71 12.32 -2.32
N TYR A 170 -12.17 11.37 -3.14
CA TYR A 170 -13.60 11.20 -3.46
C TYR A 170 -14.54 11.19 -2.24
N PRO A 171 -14.24 10.47 -1.14
CA PRO A 171 -15.10 10.46 0.05
C PRO A 171 -15.22 11.83 0.75
N LEU A 172 -14.28 12.74 0.52
CA LEU A 172 -14.27 14.06 1.20
C LEU A 172 -15.26 15.04 0.55
N GLY A 173 -15.78 14.74 -0.64
CA GLY A 173 -16.67 15.65 -1.36
C GLY A 173 -15.98 16.99 -1.65
N ASN A 174 -16.55 18.10 -1.17
CA ASN A 174 -15.97 19.44 -1.30
C ASN A 174 -15.52 20.04 0.03
N ASP A 175 -15.38 19.22 1.08
CA ASP A 175 -15.05 19.68 2.42
C ASP A 175 -13.57 19.43 2.72
N ILE A 176 -12.77 20.49 2.65
CA ILE A 176 -11.33 20.43 2.93
C ILE A 176 -11.02 20.24 4.42
N ASP A 177 -11.93 20.63 5.32
CA ASP A 177 -11.75 20.56 6.77
C ASP A 177 -11.76 19.10 7.28
N LEU A 178 -12.22 18.15 6.46
CA LEU A 178 -12.08 16.73 6.74
C LEU A 178 -10.61 16.28 6.78
N LEU A 179 -9.68 16.99 6.11
CA LEU A 179 -8.25 16.70 6.23
C LEU A 179 -7.76 16.89 7.67
N ASP A 180 -8.20 17.95 8.33
CA ASP A 180 -7.91 18.23 9.74
C ASP A 180 -8.45 17.11 10.63
N THR A 181 -9.71 16.73 10.38
CA THR A 181 -10.41 15.71 11.14
C THR A 181 -9.66 14.38 11.07
N TRP A 182 -9.24 13.96 9.87
CA TRP A 182 -8.48 12.73 9.69
C TRP A 182 -7.06 12.82 10.24
N ALA A 183 -6.39 13.97 10.11
CA ALA A 183 -5.06 14.19 10.69
C ALA A 183 -5.10 14.13 12.23
N ALA A 184 -6.12 14.73 12.86
CA ALA A 184 -6.36 14.65 14.30
C ALA A 184 -6.63 13.22 14.77
N ARG A 185 -7.28 12.40 13.93
CA ARG A 185 -7.52 10.97 14.15
C ARG A 185 -6.31 10.07 13.84
N GLY A 186 -5.19 10.65 13.43
CA GLY A 186 -3.93 9.93 13.29
C GLY A 186 -3.42 9.77 11.85
N MET A 187 -4.14 10.24 10.83
CA MET A 187 -3.67 10.17 9.44
C MET A 187 -2.34 10.93 9.29
N ARG A 188 -1.35 10.31 8.64
CA ARG A 188 -0.02 10.89 8.41
C ARG A 188 0.44 10.90 6.95
N MET A 189 -0.32 10.28 6.04
CA MET A 189 -0.13 10.39 4.59
C MET A 189 -1.50 10.46 3.90
N PHE A 190 -1.61 11.30 2.88
CA PHE A 190 -2.81 11.44 2.06
C PHE A 190 -2.49 11.37 0.57
N GLY A 191 -3.09 10.42 -0.13
CA GLY A 191 -3.07 10.32 -1.58
C GLY A 191 -4.35 10.86 -2.20
N PHE A 192 -4.23 11.79 -3.15
CA PHE A 192 -5.38 12.48 -3.74
C PHE A 192 -6.28 11.56 -4.57
N SER A 193 -5.72 10.52 -5.17
CA SER A 193 -6.35 9.82 -6.28
C SER A 193 -6.40 8.31 -6.08
N TYR A 194 -7.32 7.69 -6.79
CA TYR A 194 -7.38 6.26 -7.06
C TYR A 194 -7.68 6.09 -8.57
N ILE A 195 -8.20 4.95 -9.01
CA ILE A 195 -8.92 4.85 -10.29
C ILE A 195 -10.10 5.82 -10.27
N GLY A 196 -10.29 6.52 -11.38
CA GLY A 196 -11.32 7.53 -11.56
C GLY A 196 -10.90 8.92 -11.10
N ASN A 197 -11.34 9.95 -11.82
CA ASN A 197 -11.14 11.33 -11.38
C ASN A 197 -12.01 11.63 -10.15
N ASN A 198 -11.62 12.66 -9.39
CA ASN A 198 -12.47 13.22 -8.35
C ASN A 198 -12.44 14.76 -8.42
N ALA A 199 -13.24 15.43 -7.59
CA ALA A 199 -13.38 16.88 -7.63
C ALA A 199 -12.08 17.64 -7.27
N TRP A 200 -11.06 16.97 -6.74
CA TRP A 200 -9.82 17.59 -6.26
C TRP A 200 -8.67 17.40 -7.25
N ALA A 201 -8.56 16.22 -7.85
CA ALA A 201 -7.45 15.86 -8.73
C ALA A 201 -7.87 14.89 -9.85
N ASP A 202 -7.24 15.07 -11.01
CA ASP A 202 -7.29 14.10 -12.12
C ASP A 202 -6.45 12.86 -11.81
N SER A 203 -6.99 11.68 -12.11
CA SER A 203 -6.32 10.39 -11.98
C SER A 203 -5.49 10.04 -13.21
N SER A 204 -4.43 9.25 -13.03
CA SER A 204 -3.71 8.58 -14.13
C SER A 204 -4.58 7.58 -14.87
N ARG A 205 -5.68 7.13 -14.24
CA ARG A 205 -6.60 6.11 -14.73
C ARG A 205 -8.04 6.64 -14.69
N PRO A 206 -8.42 7.60 -15.56
CA PRO A 206 -9.82 8.04 -15.67
C PRO A 206 -10.69 6.83 -16.05
N MET A 207 -11.86 6.70 -15.41
CA MET A 207 -12.74 5.56 -15.60
C MET A 207 -13.93 5.96 -16.48
N PRO A 208 -14.03 5.47 -17.74
CA PRO A 208 -15.16 5.79 -18.60
C PRO A 208 -16.51 5.39 -17.99
N PHE A 209 -16.56 4.33 -17.19
CA PHE A 209 -17.78 3.93 -16.49
C PHE A 209 -18.30 5.01 -15.51
N PHE A 210 -17.42 5.85 -14.98
CA PHE A 210 -17.76 7.02 -14.17
C PHE A 210 -18.01 8.29 -15.02
N ASN A 211 -17.98 8.13 -16.34
CA ASN A 211 -18.06 9.21 -17.33
C ASN A 211 -16.88 10.21 -17.22
N ASP A 212 -15.70 9.71 -16.84
CA ASP A 212 -14.50 10.53 -16.75
C ASP A 212 -13.95 10.92 -18.13
N THR A 213 -13.29 12.09 -18.17
CA THR A 213 -12.45 12.52 -19.27
C THR A 213 -11.00 12.63 -18.79
N PRO A 214 -10.00 12.21 -19.58
CA PRO A 214 -8.59 12.39 -19.21
C PRO A 214 -8.25 13.86 -18.97
N ASN A 215 -7.56 14.15 -17.86
CA ASN A 215 -7.12 15.50 -17.47
C ASN A 215 -8.28 16.53 -17.41
N ALA A 216 -9.44 16.16 -16.88
CA ALA A 216 -10.63 17.00 -16.84
C ALA A 216 -10.41 18.33 -16.09
N LEU A 217 -9.58 18.33 -15.05
CA LEU A 217 -9.20 19.51 -14.28
C LEU A 217 -7.90 20.17 -14.79
N GLY A 218 -7.17 19.50 -15.68
CA GLY A 218 -5.81 19.85 -16.06
C GLY A 218 -4.81 19.67 -14.91
N GLY A 219 -5.04 18.70 -14.02
CA GLY A 219 -4.23 18.43 -12.83
C GLY A 219 -5.05 18.54 -11.54
N LEU A 220 -4.84 19.62 -10.78
CA LEU A 220 -5.59 19.92 -9.55
C LEU A 220 -6.64 20.99 -9.77
N SER A 221 -7.82 20.80 -9.19
CA SER A 221 -8.83 21.87 -9.06
C SER A 221 -8.40 22.93 -8.03
N ALA A 222 -9.21 23.99 -7.86
CA ALA A 222 -8.96 25.02 -6.87
C ALA A 222 -8.88 24.44 -5.43
N ILE A 223 -9.79 23.54 -5.07
CA ILE A 223 -9.77 22.87 -3.76
C ILE A 223 -8.59 21.90 -3.65
N GLY A 224 -8.21 21.21 -4.72
CA GLY A 224 -7.02 20.36 -4.74
C GLY A 224 -5.73 21.14 -4.45
N LYS A 225 -5.59 22.35 -5.01
CA LYS A 225 -4.44 23.23 -4.73
C LYS A 225 -4.44 23.73 -3.28
N GLN A 226 -5.61 24.05 -2.72
CA GLN A 226 -5.74 24.41 -1.31
C GLN A 226 -5.38 23.22 -0.39
N ALA A 227 -5.76 22.00 -0.78
CA ALA A 227 -5.45 20.78 -0.03
C ALA A 227 -3.94 20.52 0.05
N VAL A 228 -3.15 20.81 -1.00
CA VAL A 228 -1.68 20.72 -0.93
C VAL A 228 -1.12 21.59 0.19
N GLN A 229 -1.54 22.86 0.25
CA GLN A 229 -1.14 23.78 1.31
C GLN A 229 -1.59 23.27 2.68
N ARG A 230 -2.84 22.80 2.79
CA ARG A 230 -3.39 22.30 4.07
C ARG A 230 -2.64 21.09 4.59
N LEU A 231 -2.31 20.13 3.72
CA LEU A 231 -1.53 18.93 4.08
C LEU A 231 -0.12 19.30 4.56
N ASN A 232 0.53 20.26 3.91
CA ASN A 232 1.81 20.79 4.39
C ASN A 232 1.66 21.46 5.76
N ASP A 233 0.59 22.22 6.01
CA ASP A 233 0.33 22.87 7.31
C ASP A 233 0.12 21.84 8.43
N LEU A 234 -0.59 20.76 8.13
CA LEU A 234 -0.87 19.65 9.04
C LEU A 234 0.34 18.72 9.28
N GLY A 235 1.41 18.83 8.47
CA GLY A 235 2.52 17.87 8.53
C GLY A 235 2.12 16.47 8.08
N VAL A 236 1.22 16.37 7.09
CA VAL A 236 0.79 15.13 6.46
C VAL A 236 1.55 14.95 5.14
N ILE A 237 2.10 13.75 4.92
CA ILE A 237 2.82 13.41 3.71
C ILE A 237 1.84 13.43 2.52
N ILE A 238 2.22 14.11 1.44
CA ILE A 238 1.45 14.07 0.19
C ILE A 238 1.91 12.87 -0.63
N ASP A 239 0.98 11.95 -0.89
CA ASP A 239 1.19 10.81 -1.78
C ASP A 239 0.71 11.12 -3.20
N VAL A 240 1.61 10.93 -4.17
CA VAL A 240 1.36 11.20 -5.60
C VAL A 240 1.11 9.94 -6.43
N SER A 241 1.10 8.75 -5.81
CA SER A 241 0.64 7.54 -6.51
C SER A 241 -0.80 7.73 -6.99
N GLN A 242 -1.16 7.07 -8.10
CA GLN A 242 -2.47 7.15 -8.77
C GLN A 242 -2.78 8.48 -9.48
N MET A 243 -2.18 9.60 -9.08
CA MET A 243 -2.44 10.92 -9.67
C MET A 243 -2.02 10.97 -11.14
N SER A 244 -2.71 11.80 -11.94
CA SER A 244 -2.27 12.13 -13.29
C SER A 244 -0.94 12.89 -13.27
N THR A 245 -0.18 12.82 -14.37
CA THR A 245 1.09 13.57 -14.52
C THR A 245 0.91 15.08 -14.27
N PRO A 246 -0.10 15.79 -14.84
CA PRO A 246 -0.28 17.21 -14.56
C PRO A 246 -0.58 17.51 -13.08
N ALA A 247 -1.32 16.63 -12.40
CA ALA A 247 -1.61 16.80 -10.98
C ALA A 247 -0.34 16.61 -10.13
N LEU A 248 0.48 15.59 -10.40
CA LEU A 248 1.78 15.39 -9.76
C LEU A 248 2.69 16.61 -9.96
N GLU A 249 2.80 17.12 -11.19
CA GLU A 249 3.59 18.32 -11.48
C GLU A 249 3.15 19.54 -10.67
N GLN A 250 1.84 19.74 -10.51
CA GLN A 250 1.30 20.83 -9.70
C GLN A 250 1.54 20.62 -8.20
N VAL A 251 1.42 19.39 -7.70
CA VAL A 251 1.79 19.07 -6.32
C VAL A 251 3.28 19.38 -6.08
N ALA A 252 4.16 18.99 -7.00
CA ALA A 252 5.60 19.28 -6.90
C ALA A 252 5.92 20.78 -6.92
N GLN A 253 5.13 21.59 -7.64
CA GLN A 253 5.29 23.05 -7.66
C GLN A 253 4.76 23.72 -6.39
N LEU A 254 3.71 23.18 -5.78
CA LEU A 254 2.99 23.81 -4.68
C LEU A 254 3.46 23.33 -3.30
N SER A 255 3.95 22.09 -3.19
CA SER A 255 4.37 21.53 -1.90
C SER A 255 5.69 22.13 -1.44
N ARG A 256 5.74 22.55 -0.18
CA ARG A 256 6.98 22.95 0.51
C ARG A 256 7.65 21.81 1.27
N ALA A 257 7.03 20.63 1.29
CA ALA A 257 7.51 19.44 1.99
C ALA A 257 7.74 18.27 1.01
N PRO A 258 8.59 17.30 1.36
CA PRO A 258 8.87 16.17 0.48
C PRO A 258 7.63 15.34 0.14
N LEU A 259 7.60 14.82 -1.09
CA LEU A 259 6.53 13.98 -1.61
C LEU A 259 6.85 12.50 -1.47
N VAL A 260 5.82 11.66 -1.46
CA VAL A 260 5.99 10.20 -1.57
C VAL A 260 5.18 9.70 -2.76
N ALA A 261 5.69 8.72 -3.50
CA ALA A 261 4.83 7.82 -4.25
C ALA A 261 4.74 6.51 -3.47
N SER A 262 3.63 6.27 -2.76
CA SER A 262 3.50 5.16 -1.80
C SER A 262 3.46 3.77 -2.43
N HIS A 263 3.11 3.66 -3.71
CA HIS A 263 3.08 2.40 -4.44
C HIS A 263 3.14 2.67 -5.95
N SER A 264 4.32 2.85 -6.54
CA SER A 264 4.44 3.11 -7.99
C SER A 264 5.64 2.42 -8.62
N ALA A 265 5.58 2.09 -9.91
CA ALA A 265 6.68 1.49 -10.66
C ALA A 265 7.11 2.42 -11.81
N PRO A 266 8.35 2.28 -12.34
CA PRO A 266 8.83 3.10 -13.44
C PRO A 266 8.26 2.68 -14.81
N ARG A 267 7.93 3.66 -15.67
CA ARG A 267 7.40 3.40 -17.03
C ARG A 267 8.36 2.67 -17.95
N ALA A 268 9.66 2.71 -17.64
CA ALA A 268 10.68 2.02 -18.42
C ALA A 268 10.51 0.49 -18.42
N LEU A 269 9.83 -0.08 -17.43
CA LEU A 269 9.51 -1.50 -17.39
C LEU A 269 8.19 -1.80 -18.11
N VAL A 270 7.14 -1.04 -17.77
CA VAL A 270 5.83 -1.10 -18.42
C VAL A 270 5.33 0.31 -18.65
N ASP A 271 5.19 0.70 -19.92
CA ASP A 271 4.72 2.03 -20.30
C ASP A 271 3.19 2.12 -20.21
N ILE A 272 2.73 2.45 -19.01
CA ILE A 272 1.33 2.70 -18.68
C ILE A 272 1.21 4.01 -17.90
N PRO A 273 0.09 4.75 -18.01
CA PRO A 273 -0.12 6.01 -17.30
C PRO A 273 0.05 5.91 -15.78
N ARG A 274 -0.24 4.73 -15.21
CA ARG A 274 -0.12 4.45 -13.79
C ARG A 274 1.32 4.43 -13.29
N ASN A 275 2.28 4.13 -14.16
CA ASN A 275 3.71 4.12 -13.83
C ASN A 275 4.32 5.53 -13.97
N LEU A 276 5.46 5.75 -13.32
CA LEU A 276 6.16 7.03 -13.29
C LEU A 276 7.18 7.14 -14.43
N SER A 277 7.13 8.23 -15.18
CA SER A 277 8.20 8.63 -16.11
C SER A 277 9.45 9.09 -15.35
N ASP A 278 10.60 9.11 -16.02
CA ASP A 278 11.86 9.63 -15.45
C ASP A 278 11.73 11.07 -14.94
N ARG A 279 10.90 11.89 -15.60
CA ARG A 279 10.62 13.27 -15.16
C ARG A 279 9.86 13.30 -13.85
N GLU A 280 8.82 12.47 -13.70
CA GLU A 280 8.06 12.36 -12.45
C GLU A 280 8.93 11.80 -11.31
N LEU A 281 9.82 10.85 -11.61
CA LEU A 281 10.83 10.37 -10.66
C LEU A 281 11.73 11.50 -10.17
N GLN A 282 12.22 12.37 -11.08
CA GLN A 282 13.02 13.54 -10.67
C GLN A 282 12.22 14.52 -9.82
N LEU A 283 10.95 14.80 -10.14
CA LEU A 283 10.13 15.71 -9.32
C LEU A 283 9.97 15.21 -7.88
N ILE A 284 9.78 13.91 -7.69
CA ILE A 284 9.71 13.31 -6.35
C ILE A 284 11.06 13.45 -5.64
N LYS A 285 12.17 13.13 -6.32
CA LYS A 285 13.53 13.27 -5.80
C LYS A 285 13.85 14.72 -5.41
N ASP A 286 13.56 15.68 -6.28
CA ASP A 286 13.88 17.11 -6.11
C ASP A 286 13.12 17.72 -4.92
N SER A 287 11.97 17.15 -4.54
CA SER A 287 11.26 17.50 -3.30
C SER A 287 11.97 16.99 -2.02
N GLY A 288 12.99 16.14 -2.14
CA GLY A 288 13.57 15.35 -1.04
C GLY A 288 12.85 14.02 -0.76
N GLY A 289 11.90 13.68 -1.62
CA GLY A 289 10.89 12.62 -1.47
C GLY A 289 11.39 11.20 -1.71
N VAL A 290 10.46 10.24 -1.72
CA VAL A 290 10.76 8.81 -1.92
C VAL A 290 9.74 8.16 -2.85
N VAL A 291 10.23 7.32 -3.76
CA VAL A 291 9.43 6.42 -4.59
C VAL A 291 9.44 5.04 -3.97
N GLN A 292 8.30 4.61 -3.43
CA GLN A 292 8.11 3.27 -2.90
C GLN A 292 7.71 2.36 -4.07
N VAL A 293 8.67 1.56 -4.52
CA VAL A 293 8.51 0.68 -5.69
C VAL A 293 7.53 -0.43 -5.33
N VAL A 294 6.49 -0.58 -6.15
CA VAL A 294 5.38 -1.50 -5.88
C VAL A 294 5.57 -2.87 -6.52
N ALA A 295 5.30 -3.93 -5.75
CA ALA A 295 5.26 -5.31 -6.23
C ALA A 295 3.94 -5.65 -6.94
N PHE A 296 3.53 -4.86 -7.94
CA PHE A 296 2.30 -5.11 -8.71
C PHE A 296 2.67 -5.71 -10.08
N SER A 297 2.33 -6.98 -10.30
CA SER A 297 2.86 -7.77 -11.43
C SER A 297 2.68 -7.10 -12.80
N GLN A 298 1.48 -6.60 -13.10
CA GLN A 298 1.16 -5.97 -14.39
C GLN A 298 1.83 -4.58 -14.57
N TYR A 299 2.46 -4.03 -13.52
CA TYR A 299 3.20 -2.76 -13.60
C TYR A 299 4.71 -3.00 -13.77
N LEU A 300 5.17 -4.22 -13.51
CA LEU A 300 6.58 -4.62 -13.56
C LEU A 300 6.91 -5.39 -14.84
N LYS A 301 5.93 -6.11 -15.40
CA LYS A 301 6.12 -6.97 -16.55
C LYS A 301 5.03 -6.75 -17.60
N PRO A 302 5.40 -6.52 -18.88
CA PRO A 302 4.42 -6.41 -19.96
C PRO A 302 3.63 -7.71 -20.13
N LEU A 303 2.35 -7.60 -20.50
CA LEU A 303 1.49 -8.76 -20.76
C LEU A 303 2.08 -9.67 -21.84
N THR A 304 1.98 -10.98 -21.65
CA THR A 304 2.36 -11.97 -22.67
C THR A 304 1.55 -11.81 -23.96
N GLN A 305 2.10 -12.30 -25.09
CA GLN A 305 1.35 -12.28 -26.36
C GLN A 305 0.04 -13.06 -26.28
N GLY A 306 0.04 -14.22 -25.60
CA GLY A 306 -1.17 -15.03 -25.42
C GLY A 306 -2.29 -14.27 -24.69
N THR A 307 -1.95 -13.50 -23.65
CA THR A 307 -2.91 -12.66 -22.95
C THR A 307 -3.39 -11.49 -23.82
N ARG A 308 -2.49 -10.84 -24.57
CA ARG A 308 -2.87 -9.81 -25.54
C ARG A 308 -3.83 -10.33 -26.62
N ASP A 309 -3.62 -11.56 -27.10
CA ASP A 309 -4.48 -12.20 -28.09
C ASP A 309 -5.88 -12.49 -27.51
N LYS A 310 -5.95 -13.02 -26.27
CA LYS A 310 -7.21 -13.21 -25.55
C LYS A 310 -7.95 -11.88 -25.35
N LEU A 311 -7.25 -10.81 -24.95
CA LEU A 311 -7.83 -9.48 -24.78
C LEU A 311 -8.32 -8.90 -26.11
N ASN A 312 -7.57 -9.03 -27.21
CA ASN A 312 -8.01 -8.57 -28.52
C ASN A 312 -9.24 -9.32 -29.03
N ALA A 313 -9.31 -10.64 -28.79
CA ALA A 313 -10.51 -11.42 -29.09
C ALA A 313 -11.71 -10.98 -28.24
N LEU A 314 -11.52 -10.68 -26.95
CA LEU A 314 -12.57 -10.10 -26.10
C LEU A 314 -13.02 -8.73 -26.64
N ARG A 315 -12.09 -7.83 -26.93
CA ARG A 315 -12.37 -6.49 -27.48
C ARG A 315 -13.19 -6.55 -28.76
N GLN A 316 -12.82 -7.45 -29.68
CA GLN A 316 -13.57 -7.67 -30.91
C GLN A 316 -15.03 -8.08 -30.65
N ARG A 317 -15.30 -8.96 -29.67
CA ARG A 317 -16.67 -9.37 -29.29
C ARG A 317 -17.52 -8.22 -28.74
N PHE A 318 -16.89 -7.18 -28.23
CA PHE A 318 -17.53 -5.99 -27.66
C PHE A 318 -17.41 -4.76 -28.57
N ASP A 319 -17.10 -4.95 -29.84
CA ASP A 319 -16.99 -3.89 -30.86
C ASP A 319 -15.92 -2.82 -30.56
N LEU A 320 -14.87 -3.22 -29.82
CA LEU A 320 -13.71 -2.38 -29.52
C LEU A 320 -12.56 -2.67 -30.49
N PRO A 321 -11.78 -1.66 -30.90
CA PRO A 321 -10.60 -1.87 -31.73
C PRO A 321 -9.54 -2.70 -30.98
N PRO A 322 -8.60 -3.36 -31.67
CA PRO A 322 -7.46 -4.01 -31.01
C PRO A 322 -6.68 -3.05 -30.11
N LEU A 323 -6.04 -3.59 -29.08
CA LEU A 323 -5.18 -2.83 -28.16
C LEU A 323 -4.07 -2.11 -28.93
N GLN A 324 -3.96 -0.80 -28.71
CA GLN A 324 -2.85 0.02 -29.22
C GLN A 324 -1.71 0.11 -28.21
N ASP A 325 -2.04 0.10 -26.92
CA ASP A 325 -1.14 0.16 -25.78
C ASP A 325 -1.67 -0.69 -24.62
N LEU A 326 -0.95 -0.67 -23.50
CA LEU A 326 -1.35 -1.37 -22.27
C LEU A 326 -2.26 -0.55 -21.36
N ALA A 327 -2.48 0.75 -21.62
CA ALA A 327 -3.34 1.59 -20.80
C ALA A 327 -4.78 1.09 -20.80
N MET A 328 -5.24 0.58 -21.96
CA MET A 328 -6.56 -0.03 -22.15
C MET A 328 -6.58 -1.55 -21.94
N ALA A 329 -5.43 -2.16 -21.63
CA ALA A 329 -5.32 -3.60 -21.43
C ALA A 329 -5.52 -4.00 -19.96
N LEU A 330 -5.18 -3.12 -19.03
CA LEU A 330 -5.19 -3.40 -17.59
C LEU A 330 -6.46 -2.93 -16.87
N MET A 331 -7.34 -2.22 -17.56
CA MET A 331 -8.64 -1.77 -17.07
C MET A 331 -9.59 -1.47 -18.26
N PRO A 332 -10.92 -1.45 -18.06
CA PRO A 332 -11.88 -1.08 -19.10
C PRO A 332 -11.87 0.44 -19.39
N GLY A 333 -10.81 0.91 -20.05
CA GLY A 333 -10.48 2.34 -20.23
C GLY A 333 -10.96 3.00 -21.53
N ASP A 334 -11.55 2.26 -22.47
CA ASP A 334 -12.02 2.83 -23.74
C ASP A 334 -13.14 3.88 -23.52
N PRO A 335 -13.02 5.11 -24.06
CA PRO A 335 -14.00 6.18 -23.78
C PRO A 335 -15.45 5.84 -24.16
N ILE A 336 -15.66 4.99 -25.18
CA ILE A 336 -16.99 4.58 -25.62
C ILE A 336 -17.78 3.81 -24.54
N ILE A 337 -17.07 3.23 -23.57
CA ILE A 337 -17.65 2.48 -22.45
C ILE A 337 -18.55 3.36 -21.58
N ALA A 338 -18.35 4.69 -21.55
CA ALA A 338 -19.22 5.62 -20.81
C ALA A 338 -20.70 5.50 -21.21
N GLY A 339 -20.96 5.23 -22.50
CA GLY A 339 -22.29 5.06 -23.06
C GLY A 339 -22.87 3.65 -22.91
N TRP A 340 -22.10 2.68 -22.40
CA TRP A 340 -22.57 1.30 -22.29
C TRP A 340 -23.61 1.13 -21.17
N PRO A 341 -24.58 0.21 -21.36
CA PRO A 341 -25.38 -0.30 -20.25
C PRO A 341 -24.51 -0.99 -19.20
N GLU A 342 -24.93 -0.91 -17.94
CA GLU A 342 -24.25 -1.53 -16.79
C GLU A 342 -23.96 -3.01 -17.00
N GLN A 343 -24.94 -3.77 -17.48
CA GLN A 343 -24.77 -5.19 -17.79
C GLN A 343 -23.65 -5.45 -18.82
N ARG A 344 -23.62 -4.69 -19.93
CA ARG A 344 -22.59 -4.84 -20.97
C ARG A 344 -21.20 -4.51 -20.41
N PHE A 345 -21.10 -3.50 -19.55
CA PHE A 345 -19.85 -3.21 -18.85
C PHE A 345 -19.45 -4.36 -17.92
N GLY A 346 -20.38 -4.89 -17.12
CA GLY A 346 -20.11 -5.97 -16.17
C GLY A 346 -19.59 -7.23 -16.88
N GLU A 347 -20.22 -7.62 -17.99
CA GLU A 347 -19.78 -8.75 -18.81
C GLU A 347 -18.37 -8.54 -19.38
N TYR A 348 -18.08 -7.33 -19.90
CA TYR A 348 -16.77 -7.00 -20.44
C TYR A 348 -15.68 -6.95 -19.36
N ALA A 349 -15.92 -6.21 -18.29
CA ALA A 349 -14.96 -6.01 -17.21
C ALA A 349 -14.68 -7.32 -16.46
N GLY A 350 -15.71 -8.13 -16.17
CA GLY A 350 -15.53 -9.46 -15.58
C GLY A 350 -14.69 -10.38 -16.46
N ALA A 351 -14.96 -10.41 -17.77
CA ALA A 351 -14.15 -11.21 -18.71
C ALA A 351 -12.72 -10.66 -18.88
N LEU A 352 -12.53 -9.33 -18.86
CA LEU A 352 -11.22 -8.69 -18.92
C LEU A 352 -10.39 -9.09 -17.71
N TYR A 353 -10.93 -8.93 -16.50
CA TYR A 353 -10.20 -9.26 -15.27
C TYR A 353 -9.93 -10.77 -15.16
N GLY A 354 -10.87 -11.63 -15.56
CA GLY A 354 -10.61 -13.08 -15.63
C GLY A 354 -9.47 -13.46 -16.58
N ILE A 355 -9.29 -12.73 -17.70
CA ILE A 355 -8.12 -12.93 -18.58
C ILE A 355 -6.82 -12.45 -17.91
N LEU A 356 -6.88 -11.36 -17.14
CA LEU A 356 -5.70 -10.81 -16.43
C LEU A 356 -5.29 -11.65 -15.21
N GLU A 357 -6.24 -12.33 -14.56
CA GLU A 357 -5.96 -13.29 -13.47
C GLU A 357 -5.13 -14.49 -13.94
N ASP A 358 -5.31 -14.89 -15.20
CA ASP A 358 -4.52 -15.97 -15.85
C ASP A 358 -3.10 -15.53 -16.26
N GLU A 359 -2.78 -14.23 -16.22
CA GLU A 359 -1.46 -13.73 -16.63
C GLU A 359 -0.37 -14.20 -15.66
N PRO A 360 0.74 -14.79 -16.13
CA PRO A 360 1.84 -15.17 -15.25
C PRO A 360 2.37 -13.99 -14.45
N LYS A 361 2.41 -14.14 -13.12
CA LYS A 361 2.94 -13.11 -12.22
C LYS A 361 4.37 -12.71 -12.59
N ALA A 362 4.72 -11.46 -12.32
CA ALA A 362 6.11 -11.02 -12.30
C ALA A 362 6.86 -11.74 -11.17
N THR A 363 8.19 -11.81 -11.24
CA THR A 363 9.02 -12.44 -10.20
C THR A 363 9.70 -11.42 -9.29
N LEU A 364 10.35 -11.89 -8.22
CA LEU A 364 11.26 -11.06 -7.41
C LEU A 364 12.34 -10.37 -8.25
N GLN A 365 12.84 -11.03 -9.30
CA GLN A 365 13.85 -10.44 -10.19
C GLN A 365 13.28 -9.26 -10.99
N ASP A 366 12.04 -9.37 -11.48
CA ASP A 366 11.34 -8.27 -12.16
C ASP A 366 11.12 -7.10 -11.18
N PHE A 367 10.71 -7.42 -9.94
CA PHE A 367 10.51 -6.42 -8.90
C PHE A 367 11.80 -5.67 -8.52
N VAL A 368 12.89 -6.38 -8.24
CA VAL A 368 14.16 -5.74 -7.89
C VAL A 368 14.82 -5.06 -9.10
N ALA A 369 14.53 -5.48 -10.33
CA ALA A 369 14.93 -4.71 -11.52
C ALA A 369 14.25 -3.33 -11.58
N ALA A 370 13.01 -3.21 -11.10
CA ALA A 370 12.34 -1.92 -10.96
C ALA A 370 13.00 -1.05 -9.89
N ILE A 371 13.43 -1.66 -8.77
CA ILE A 371 14.21 -0.99 -7.73
C ILE A 371 15.54 -0.50 -8.30
N ASP A 372 16.30 -1.36 -9.00
CA ASP A 372 17.57 -1.01 -9.65
C ASP A 372 17.41 0.19 -10.59
N TYR A 373 16.40 0.15 -11.46
CA TYR A 373 16.11 1.24 -12.38
C TYR A 373 15.82 2.53 -11.63
N THR A 374 14.98 2.46 -10.59
CA THR A 374 14.59 3.63 -9.81
C THR A 374 15.78 4.21 -9.05
N VAL A 375 16.60 3.37 -8.40
CA VAL A 375 17.84 3.77 -7.72
C VAL A 375 18.81 4.43 -8.70
N ALA A 376 18.96 3.89 -9.91
CA ALA A 376 19.82 4.49 -10.93
C ALA A 376 19.36 5.89 -11.37
N LYS A 377 18.05 6.18 -11.30
CA LYS A 377 17.48 7.48 -11.71
C LYS A 377 17.46 8.51 -10.59
N VAL A 378 17.12 8.10 -9.36
CA VAL A 378 16.91 9.06 -8.25
C VAL A 378 17.90 8.92 -7.10
N GLY A 379 18.71 7.87 -7.08
CA GLY A 379 19.67 7.57 -6.02
C GLY A 379 19.05 6.77 -4.87
N ILE A 380 19.89 6.02 -4.15
CA ILE A 380 19.45 5.08 -3.11
C ILE A 380 18.66 5.74 -1.97
N ASP A 381 18.87 7.04 -1.75
CA ASP A 381 18.17 7.80 -0.71
C ASP A 381 16.71 8.16 -1.08
N HIS A 382 16.26 7.86 -2.30
CA HIS A 382 14.94 8.27 -2.80
C HIS A 382 14.07 7.09 -3.22
N VAL A 383 14.40 5.88 -2.77
CA VAL A 383 13.70 4.65 -3.14
C VAL A 383 13.30 3.88 -1.89
N GLY A 384 12.16 3.22 -1.93
CA GLY A 384 11.85 2.13 -1.00
C GLY A 384 10.85 1.16 -1.60
N ILE A 385 10.08 0.48 -0.75
CA ILE A 385 9.39 -0.77 -1.10
C ILE A 385 7.93 -0.71 -0.68
N SER A 386 7.03 -1.23 -1.53
CA SER A 386 5.63 -1.46 -1.18
C SER A 386 5.08 -2.72 -1.86
N SER A 387 4.04 -3.33 -1.27
CA SER A 387 3.44 -4.55 -1.82
C SER A 387 2.19 -4.31 -2.66
N ASP A 388 1.31 -3.39 -2.23
CA ASP A 388 -0.10 -3.30 -2.69
C ASP A 388 -0.93 -4.55 -2.29
N PHE A 389 -0.57 -5.18 -1.17
CA PHE A 389 -1.26 -6.37 -0.67
C PHE A 389 -2.74 -6.10 -0.35
N ASN A 390 -3.55 -7.14 -0.58
CA ASN A 390 -5.01 -7.17 -0.57
C ASN A 390 -5.68 -6.29 -1.63
N GLU A 391 -4.93 -5.78 -2.61
CA GLU A 391 -5.47 -5.01 -3.74
C GLU A 391 -4.83 -5.41 -5.09
N GLY A 392 -4.42 -6.67 -5.21
CA GLY A 392 -3.81 -7.25 -6.42
C GLY A 392 -2.29 -7.29 -6.42
N GLY A 393 -1.66 -6.67 -5.42
CA GLY A 393 -0.21 -6.72 -5.22
C GLY A 393 0.35 -8.09 -4.87
N GLY A 394 1.67 -8.20 -4.97
CA GLY A 394 2.43 -9.43 -4.84
C GLY A 394 3.06 -9.90 -6.15
N VAL A 395 4.24 -10.50 -6.03
CA VAL A 395 4.98 -11.12 -7.13
C VAL A 395 5.34 -12.54 -6.74
N GLN A 396 5.68 -13.39 -7.72
CA GLN A 396 6.16 -14.73 -7.43
C GLN A 396 7.38 -14.66 -6.51
N GLY A 397 7.24 -15.23 -5.30
CA GLY A 397 8.27 -15.19 -4.26
C GLY A 397 8.02 -14.15 -3.15
N TRP A 398 7.00 -13.30 -3.29
CA TRP A 398 6.51 -12.39 -2.24
C TRP A 398 4.98 -12.22 -2.38
N ASP A 399 4.24 -13.27 -2.03
CA ASP A 399 2.79 -13.34 -2.16
C ASP A 399 2.05 -12.80 -0.92
N ASN A 400 2.73 -12.66 0.22
CA ASN A 400 2.18 -12.13 1.46
C ASN A 400 3.28 -11.57 2.38
N VAL A 401 2.89 -10.87 3.45
CA VAL A 401 3.84 -10.26 4.40
C VAL A 401 4.76 -11.25 5.11
N GLY A 402 4.44 -12.54 5.10
CA GLY A 402 5.32 -13.59 5.65
C GLY A 402 6.55 -13.90 4.81
N GLU A 403 6.69 -13.28 3.64
CA GLU A 403 7.71 -13.57 2.63
C GLU A 403 8.63 -12.37 2.33
N VAL A 404 8.52 -11.30 3.11
CA VAL A 404 9.28 -10.04 3.01
C VAL A 404 10.80 -10.28 2.92
N ARG A 405 11.32 -11.29 3.62
CA ARG A 405 12.74 -11.65 3.62
C ARG A 405 13.26 -12.11 2.25
N ASN A 406 12.39 -12.60 1.35
CA ASN A 406 12.81 -13.00 0.01
C ASN A 406 13.18 -11.80 -0.87
N VAL A 407 12.51 -10.66 -0.69
CA VAL A 407 12.91 -9.41 -1.34
C VAL A 407 14.32 -9.02 -0.90
N THR A 408 14.62 -9.20 0.38
CA THR A 408 15.95 -8.92 0.94
C THR A 408 17.00 -9.88 0.40
N ALA A 409 16.67 -11.17 0.24
CA ALA A 409 17.54 -12.14 -0.40
C ALA A 409 17.88 -11.75 -1.85
N GLU A 410 16.90 -11.30 -2.64
CA GLU A 410 17.17 -10.80 -4.00
C GLU A 410 18.04 -9.53 -3.98
N LEU A 411 17.79 -8.59 -3.07
CA LEU A 411 18.63 -7.38 -2.93
C LEU A 411 20.10 -7.73 -2.58
N ILE A 412 20.32 -8.66 -1.65
CA ILE A 412 21.65 -9.17 -1.32
C ILE A 412 22.29 -9.83 -2.55
N ALA A 413 21.54 -10.67 -3.27
CA ALA A 413 22.03 -11.34 -4.47
C ALA A 413 22.43 -10.35 -5.58
N ARG A 414 21.82 -9.15 -5.62
CA ARG A 414 22.20 -8.05 -6.53
C ARG A 414 23.32 -7.15 -6.02
N GLY A 415 23.83 -7.42 -4.81
CA GLY A 415 24.97 -6.70 -4.24
C GLY A 415 24.61 -5.42 -3.50
N TYR A 416 23.34 -5.21 -3.11
CA TYR A 416 22.99 -4.12 -2.21
C TYR A 416 23.66 -4.31 -0.86
N SER A 417 24.25 -3.24 -0.33
CA SER A 417 24.80 -3.27 1.02
C SER A 417 23.69 -3.32 2.06
N GLU A 418 24.01 -3.80 3.27
CA GLU A 418 23.08 -3.76 4.40
C GLU A 418 22.54 -2.35 4.66
N ALA A 419 23.38 -1.32 4.53
CA ALA A 419 22.98 0.06 4.72
C ALA A 419 21.97 0.52 3.66
N ASP A 420 22.13 0.09 2.41
CA ASP A 420 21.20 0.42 1.33
C ASP A 420 19.88 -0.33 1.48
N ILE A 421 19.93 -1.60 1.89
CA ILE A 421 18.74 -2.40 2.22
C ILE A 421 17.94 -1.74 3.35
N ALA A 422 18.60 -1.24 4.41
CA ALA A 422 17.95 -0.51 5.50
C ALA A 422 17.27 0.79 5.03
N LYS A 423 17.86 1.48 4.05
CA LYS A 423 17.25 2.67 3.43
C LYS A 423 16.00 2.31 2.65
N LEU A 424 16.08 1.30 1.79
CA LEU A 424 14.98 0.80 0.96
C LEU A 424 13.79 0.32 1.81
N TRP A 425 14.07 -0.41 2.88
CA TRP A 425 13.03 -0.99 3.73
C TRP A 425 12.31 0.01 4.62
N GLY A 426 12.75 1.26 4.72
CA GLY A 426 12.00 2.25 5.49
C GLY A 426 12.82 3.42 5.99
N GLY A 427 14.15 3.32 6.02
CA GLY A 427 15.01 4.43 6.44
C GLY A 427 14.73 5.73 5.66
N ASN A 428 14.55 5.62 4.35
CA ASN A 428 14.21 6.75 3.49
C ASN A 428 12.82 7.32 3.78
N PHE A 429 11.81 6.45 3.95
CA PHE A 429 10.46 6.87 4.29
C PHE A 429 10.42 7.59 5.66
N MET A 430 11.11 7.06 6.66
CA MET A 430 11.20 7.67 7.99
C MET A 430 11.88 9.05 7.96
N ARG A 431 12.87 9.25 7.08
CA ARG A 431 13.47 10.57 6.83
C ARG A 431 12.45 11.54 6.26
N VAL A 432 11.73 11.15 5.20
CA VAL A 432 10.69 11.99 4.59
C VAL A 432 9.61 12.35 5.59
N TRP A 433 9.12 11.36 6.34
CA TRP A 433 8.10 11.59 7.36
C TRP A 433 8.56 12.62 8.41
N ALA A 434 9.80 12.51 8.91
CA ALA A 434 10.37 13.49 9.84
C ALA A 434 10.45 14.90 9.22
N GLN A 435 10.88 15.01 7.96
CA GLN A 435 10.99 16.29 7.25
C GLN A 435 9.62 16.95 7.05
N VAL A 436 8.61 16.15 6.70
CA VAL A 436 7.22 16.63 6.53
C VAL A 436 6.66 17.15 7.85
N GLN A 437 6.83 16.40 8.96
CA GLN A 437 6.37 16.88 10.27
C GLN A 437 7.11 18.13 10.73
N LYS A 438 8.40 18.26 10.42
CA LYS A 438 9.17 19.47 10.71
C LYS A 438 8.72 20.69 9.90
N ALA A 439 8.20 20.49 8.69
CA ALA A 439 7.69 21.54 7.82
C ALA A 439 6.26 21.99 8.15
N ALA A 440 5.61 21.33 9.13
CA ALA A 440 4.26 21.66 9.57
C ALA A 440 4.18 23.09 10.12
N GLN A 441 3.06 23.75 9.81
CA GLN A 441 2.71 25.07 10.31
C GLN A 441 1.24 25.03 10.73
N PRO A 442 0.90 24.29 11.80
CA PRO A 442 -0.49 24.16 12.20
C PRO A 442 -1.00 25.54 12.61
N VAL A 443 -2.09 25.98 11.99
CA VAL A 443 -2.79 27.20 12.40
C VAL A 443 -3.16 27.04 13.88
N ALA A 444 -2.83 28.04 14.70
CA ALA A 444 -3.12 28.07 16.12
C ALA A 444 -4.63 28.22 16.36
N SER A 445 -5.39 27.15 16.13
CA SER A 445 -6.81 27.08 16.44
C SER A 445 -7.18 25.77 17.13
N LEU A 446 -6.30 25.26 18.00
CA LEU A 446 -6.58 24.11 18.90
C LEU A 446 -5.89 24.21 20.27
N GLN A 447 -5.49 25.41 20.74
CA GLN A 447 -5.02 25.60 22.12
C GLN A 447 -6.14 25.90 23.15
N SER A 448 -7.40 26.03 22.73
CA SER A 448 -8.52 26.34 23.64
C SER A 448 -9.29 25.13 24.16
N ALA A 449 -8.92 23.90 23.79
CA ALA A 449 -9.61 22.69 24.26
C ALA A 449 -8.92 21.97 25.44
N SER A 450 -7.71 22.39 25.84
CA SER A 450 -6.96 21.75 26.93
C SER A 450 -7.11 22.43 28.30
N SER A 451 -7.93 23.47 28.44
CA SER A 451 -8.08 24.23 29.69
C SER A 451 -9.45 24.12 30.35
N VAL A 452 -10.31 23.15 29.97
CA VAL A 452 -11.67 23.01 30.54
C VAL A 452 -11.89 21.69 31.29
N VAL A 453 -10.88 20.82 31.45
CA VAL A 453 -11.03 19.56 32.22
C VAL A 453 -10.51 19.66 33.66
N GLU A 454 -9.75 20.71 34.01
CA GLU A 454 -9.33 20.97 35.40
C GLU A 454 -10.03 22.19 35.99
N ALA A 455 -11.34 22.09 36.19
CA ALA A 455 -12.02 22.78 37.28
C ALA A 455 -13.49 22.39 37.22
N GLN A 456 -13.93 21.52 38.12
CA GLN A 456 -15.07 21.75 39.02
C GLN A 456 -15.06 20.66 40.12
N PRO A 457 -15.52 21.02 41.35
CA PRO A 457 -15.06 20.46 42.62
C PRO A 457 -15.58 19.07 42.99
#